data_AF-A0A413YV75-F1
#
_entry.id   AF-A0A413YV75-F1
#
_cell.length_a   1.000
_cell.length_b   1.000
_cell.length_c   1.000
_cell.angle_alpha   90.00
_cell.angle_beta   90.00
_cell.angle_gamma   90.00
#
_symmetry.space_group_name_H-M   'P 1'
#
loop_
_entity.id
_entity.type
_entity.pdbx_description
1 polymer ?
#
loop_
_entity_poly.entity_id
_entity_poly.type
_entity_poly.pdbx_seq_one_letter_code
_entity_poly.pdbx_strand_id
1 'polypeptide(L)'
;MDILFKNDDFVFSYRVGGILIRNGKILLQRPKDDDYSIIGGHVAAMETSIETLKREFEEEIHTKIEVDNLLAIGEIYFPWGKRPCHQICLYYNVHLVNYDIPLDGVFHGYDGLDDKRIDLYFCWVPLEDLKNDVKVYPQELVPYILEPKKEIVHFVSKQI
;
A
#
# COMPACT_ATOMS: atom_id res chain seq x y z
N MET A 1 -17.56 2.09 -5.52
CA MET A 1 -17.75 3.05 -4.41
C MET A 1 -16.90 2.56 -3.26
N ASP A 2 -15.91 3.36 -2.86
CA ASP A 2 -14.98 3.02 -1.80
C ASP A 2 -15.69 2.88 -0.46
N ILE A 3 -15.21 1.95 0.37
CA ILE A 3 -15.60 1.82 1.78
C ILE A 3 -14.79 2.87 2.57
N LEU A 4 -15.22 4.12 2.42
CA LEU A 4 -14.65 5.29 3.05
C LEU A 4 -15.78 6.11 3.68
N PHE A 5 -15.95 6.00 4.99
CA PHE A 5 -16.98 6.71 5.73
C PHE A 5 -16.41 7.98 6.36
N LYS A 6 -17.07 9.10 6.12
CA LYS A 6 -16.68 10.40 6.68
C LYS A 6 -17.86 10.97 7.45
N ASN A 7 -17.66 11.28 8.72
CA ASN A 7 -18.58 12.10 9.52
C ASN A 7 -17.81 13.28 10.12
N ASP A 8 -18.47 14.07 10.98
CA ASP A 8 -17.87 15.27 11.55
C ASP A 8 -16.74 14.98 12.55
N ASP A 9 -16.77 13.82 13.19
CA ASP A 9 -15.86 13.43 14.26
C ASP A 9 -14.63 12.66 13.76
N PHE A 10 -14.80 11.77 12.78
CA PHE A 10 -13.73 10.91 12.27
C PHE A 10 -13.94 10.44 10.84
N VAL A 11 -12.88 9.87 10.27
CA VAL A 11 -12.89 9.12 9.02
C VAL A 11 -12.65 7.65 9.33
N PHE A 12 -13.47 6.76 8.76
CA PHE A 12 -13.16 5.33 8.71
C PHE A 12 -12.74 4.97 7.29
N SER A 13 -11.61 4.28 7.16
CA SER A 13 -11.06 3.83 5.88
C SER A 13 -10.82 2.32 5.90
N TYR A 14 -11.28 1.62 4.87
CA TYR A 14 -10.91 0.22 4.62
C TYR A 14 -9.99 0.15 3.39
N ARG A 15 -8.75 -0.28 3.61
CA ARG A 15 -7.70 -0.34 2.58
C ARG A 15 -7.11 -1.73 2.42
N VAL A 16 -6.47 -1.92 1.27
CA VAL A 16 -5.59 -3.05 1.00
C VAL A 16 -4.25 -2.53 0.48
N GLY A 17 -3.16 -3.22 0.83
CA GLY A 17 -1.81 -2.95 0.37
C GLY A 17 -1.11 -4.20 -0.16
N GLY A 18 -0.31 -4.04 -1.21
CA GLY A 18 0.46 -5.10 -1.85
C GLY A 18 1.94 -4.97 -1.57
N ILE A 19 2.53 -6.00 -0.96
CA ILE A 19 3.95 -6.10 -0.68
C ILE A 19 4.60 -6.83 -1.85
N LEU A 20 5.12 -6.04 -2.80
CA LEU A 20 5.82 -6.57 -3.96
C LEU A 20 7.33 -6.52 -3.72
N ILE A 21 7.92 -7.68 -3.46
CA ILE A 21 9.36 -7.84 -3.26
C ILE A 21 9.96 -8.60 -4.43
N ARG A 22 11.08 -8.09 -4.95
CA ARG A 22 11.87 -8.73 -6.00
C ARG A 22 13.35 -8.46 -5.82
N ASN A 23 14.18 -9.49 -5.94
CA ASN A 23 15.64 -9.38 -5.91
C ASN A 23 16.16 -8.56 -4.72
N GLY A 24 15.56 -8.74 -3.54
CA GLY A 24 15.93 -8.01 -2.32
C GLY A 24 15.48 -6.54 -2.27
N LYS A 25 14.63 -6.10 -3.20
CA LYS A 25 14.04 -4.75 -3.24
C LYS A 25 12.52 -4.83 -3.10
N ILE A 26 11.91 -3.87 -2.42
CA ILE A 26 10.45 -3.68 -2.34
C ILE A 26 10.04 -2.56 -3.28
N LEU A 27 8.93 -2.73 -3.99
CA LEU A 27 8.31 -1.63 -4.74
C LEU A 27 7.44 -0.80 -3.81
N LEU A 28 7.71 0.50 -3.75
CA LEU A 28 6.99 1.45 -2.91
C LEU A 28 6.49 2.61 -3.75
N GLN A 29 5.40 3.22 -3.29
CA GLN A 29 4.95 4.51 -3.79
C GLN A 29 5.63 5.61 -2.98
N ARG A 30 6.08 6.66 -3.66
CA ARG A 30 6.67 7.84 -3.01
C ARG A 30 6.08 9.12 -3.59
N PRO A 31 5.22 9.84 -2.86
CA PRO A 31 4.81 11.17 -3.29
C PRO A 31 6.02 12.11 -3.40
N LYS A 32 5.91 13.13 -4.26
CA LYS A 32 6.95 14.14 -4.40
C LYS A 32 7.10 14.86 -3.06
N ASP A 33 8.23 14.63 -2.38
CA ASP A 33 8.61 15.19 -1.08
C ASP A 33 7.90 14.60 0.16
N ASP A 34 7.43 13.35 0.09
CA ASP A 34 6.84 12.64 1.23
C ASP A 34 7.53 11.29 1.51
N ASP A 35 7.23 10.70 2.66
CA ASP A 35 7.68 9.37 3.06
C ASP A 35 7.03 8.27 2.18
N TYR A 36 7.58 7.06 2.23
CA TYR A 36 7.15 5.97 1.35
C TYR A 36 5.89 5.27 1.87
N SER A 37 5.04 4.81 0.96
CA SER A 37 3.85 4.03 1.28
C SER A 37 3.80 2.72 0.51
N ILE A 38 3.09 1.75 1.09
CA ILE A 38 2.75 0.49 0.43
C ILE A 38 1.71 0.79 -0.65
N ILE A 39 1.91 0.22 -1.85
CA ILE A 39 1.01 0.35 -3.00
C ILE A 39 -0.33 -0.31 -2.69
N GLY A 40 -1.41 0.30 -3.15
CA GLY A 40 -2.76 -0.24 -3.05
C GLY A 40 -3.79 0.88 -2.94
N GLY A 41 -4.98 0.54 -2.46
CA GLY A 41 -6.11 1.48 -2.50
C GLY A 41 -7.22 1.17 -1.52
N HIS A 42 -8.32 1.90 -1.67
CA HIS A 42 -9.54 1.67 -0.90
C HIS A 42 -10.30 0.49 -1.48
N VAL A 43 -10.81 -0.36 -0.59
CA VAL A 43 -11.66 -1.47 -1.00
C VAL A 43 -13.03 -0.92 -1.39
N ALA A 44 -13.52 -1.31 -2.56
CA ALA A 44 -14.86 -0.93 -3.00
C ALA A 44 -15.94 -1.82 -2.35
N ALA A 45 -17.15 -1.28 -2.19
CA ALA A 45 -18.30 -2.03 -1.72
C ALA A 45 -18.59 -3.22 -2.66
N MET A 46 -18.79 -4.41 -2.08
CA MET A 46 -19.00 -5.68 -2.79
C MET A 46 -17.79 -6.17 -3.60
N GLU A 47 -16.60 -5.61 -3.38
CA GLU A 47 -15.32 -6.08 -3.93
C GLU A 47 -14.52 -6.76 -2.82
N THR A 48 -13.89 -7.89 -3.13
CA THR A 48 -12.93 -8.52 -2.20
C THR A 48 -11.63 -7.72 -2.17
N SER A 49 -10.89 -7.77 -1.06
CA SER A 49 -9.58 -7.10 -0.96
C SER A 49 -8.59 -7.56 -2.03
N ILE A 50 -8.67 -8.83 -2.46
CA ILE A 50 -7.83 -9.39 -3.53
C ILE A 50 -8.20 -8.80 -4.90
N GLU A 51 -9.49 -8.67 -5.20
CA GLU A 51 -9.96 -8.01 -6.43
C GLU A 51 -9.56 -6.54 -6.46
N THR A 52 -9.76 -5.82 -5.35
CA THR A 52 -9.28 -4.44 -5.18
C THR A 52 -7.80 -4.34 -5.48
N LEU A 53 -6.97 -5.19 -4.86
CA LEU A 53 -5.51 -5.06 -5.02
C LEU A 53 -5.07 -5.32 -6.47
N LYS A 54 -5.70 -6.28 -7.16
CA LYS A 54 -5.46 -6.51 -8.59
C LYS A 54 -5.88 -5.32 -9.46
N ARG A 55 -7.02 -4.72 -9.17
CA ARG A 55 -7.53 -3.53 -9.87
C ARG A 55 -6.58 -2.34 -9.68
N GLU A 56 -6.18 -2.04 -8.44
CA GLU A 56 -5.29 -0.90 -8.11
C GLU A 56 -3.93 -1.02 -8.83
N PHE A 57 -3.33 -2.21 -8.88
CA PHE A 57 -2.07 -2.41 -9.62
C PHE A 57 -2.24 -2.21 -11.14
N GLU A 58 -3.38 -2.57 -11.70
CA GLU A 58 -3.69 -2.34 -13.13
C GLU A 58 -3.97 -0.85 -13.40
N GLU A 59 -4.68 -0.18 -12.50
CA GLU A 59 -5.03 1.24 -12.60
C GLU A 59 -3.79 2.13 -12.46
N GLU A 60 -3.00 1.96 -11.39
CA GLU A 60 -1.91 2.87 -11.04
C GLU A 60 -0.62 2.63 -11.85
N ILE A 61 -0.27 1.38 -12.13
CA ILE A 61 1.02 1.01 -12.76
C ILE A 61 0.89 0.06 -13.95
N HIS A 62 -0.34 -0.21 -14.43
CA HIS A 62 -0.63 -1.00 -15.61
C HIS A 62 0.05 -2.36 -15.63
N THR A 63 0.02 -3.04 -14.48
CA THR A 63 0.62 -4.37 -14.36
C THR A 63 -0.31 -5.36 -13.66
N LYS A 64 -0.22 -6.60 -14.10
CA LYS A 64 -0.96 -7.71 -13.52
C LYS A 64 -0.17 -8.37 -12.40
N ILE A 65 -0.86 -8.60 -11.30
CA ILE A 65 -0.32 -9.31 -10.14
C ILE A 65 -1.11 -10.58 -9.81
N GLU A 66 -0.40 -11.53 -9.23
CA GLU A 66 -0.98 -12.58 -8.42
C GLU A 66 -0.87 -12.20 -6.94
N VAL A 67 -1.94 -12.44 -6.20
CA VAL A 67 -2.00 -12.18 -4.76
C VAL A 67 -1.81 -13.52 -4.07
N ASP A 68 -0.81 -13.58 -3.21
CA ASP A 68 -0.46 -14.78 -2.44
C ASP A 68 -1.12 -14.71 -1.05
N ASN A 69 -0.35 -14.86 0.02
CA ASN A 69 -0.88 -14.91 1.38
C ASN A 69 -1.09 -13.52 1.98
N LEU A 70 -2.08 -13.42 2.88
CA LEU A 70 -2.22 -12.28 3.78
C LEU A 70 -1.03 -12.30 4.76
N LEU A 71 -0.23 -11.24 4.78
CA LEU A 71 0.88 -11.07 5.70
C LEU A 71 0.41 -10.44 7.02
N ALA A 72 -0.34 -9.34 6.93
CA ALA A 72 -0.69 -8.56 8.11
C ALA A 72 -2.04 -7.84 7.99
N ILE A 73 -2.61 -7.53 9.15
CA ILE A 73 -3.78 -6.68 9.34
C ILE A 73 -3.36 -5.52 10.24
N GLY A 74 -3.51 -4.29 9.75
CA GLY A 74 -3.19 -3.07 10.50
C GLY A 74 -4.44 -2.35 10.97
N GLU A 75 -4.47 -1.99 12.25
CA GLU A 75 -5.34 -0.93 12.80
C GLU A 75 -4.51 0.36 12.90
N ILE A 76 -4.81 1.34 12.05
CA ILE A 76 -3.95 2.50 11.84
C ILE A 76 -4.73 3.78 12.14
N TYR A 77 -4.18 4.60 13.03
CA TYR A 77 -4.75 5.87 13.45
C TYR A 77 -3.82 7.01 13.05
N PHE A 78 -4.30 7.96 12.25
CA PHE A 78 -3.50 9.06 11.71
C PHE A 78 -4.37 10.29 11.42
N PRO A 79 -3.81 11.50 11.31
CA PRO A 79 -4.60 12.68 10.97
C PRO A 79 -4.98 12.67 9.47
N TRP A 80 -6.28 12.81 9.17
CA TRP A 80 -6.80 13.04 7.83
C TRP A 80 -7.37 14.45 7.73
N GLY A 81 -6.53 15.39 7.28
CA GLY A 81 -6.85 16.81 7.32
C GLY A 81 -7.03 17.28 8.77
N LYS A 82 -8.25 17.72 9.14
CA LYS A 82 -8.58 18.16 10.51
C LYS A 82 -9.20 17.07 11.39
N ARG A 83 -9.43 15.88 10.84
CA ARG A 83 -10.14 14.79 11.54
C ARG A 83 -9.19 13.61 11.79
N PRO A 84 -9.34 12.86 12.89
CA PRO A 84 -8.68 11.58 13.03
C PRO A 84 -9.23 10.57 12.01
N CYS A 85 -8.36 9.74 11.47
CA CYS A 85 -8.72 8.58 10.66
C CYS A 85 -8.49 7.31 11.48
N HIS A 86 -9.45 6.39 11.42
CA HIS A 86 -9.32 5.01 11.84
C HIS A 86 -9.36 4.13 10.59
N GLN A 87 -8.22 3.54 10.24
CA GLN A 87 -8.09 2.70 9.06
C GLN A 87 -7.87 1.24 9.45
N ILE A 88 -8.59 0.34 8.78
CA ILE A 88 -8.22 -1.07 8.70
C ILE A 88 -7.52 -1.30 7.38
N CYS A 89 -6.34 -1.90 7.39
CA CYS A 89 -5.59 -2.22 6.20
C CYS A 89 -5.17 -3.69 6.15
N LEU A 90 -5.46 -4.37 5.06
CA LEU A 90 -4.97 -5.73 4.79
C LEU A 90 -3.72 -5.67 3.92
N TYR A 91 -2.65 -6.34 4.32
CA TYR A 91 -1.39 -6.37 3.59
C TYR A 91 -1.12 -7.77 3.04
N TYR A 92 -1.10 -7.91 1.73
CA TYR A 92 -0.83 -9.18 1.05
C TYR A 92 0.55 -9.19 0.43
N ASN A 93 1.20 -10.35 0.42
CA ASN A 93 2.30 -10.59 -0.48
C ASN A 93 1.77 -10.70 -1.91
N VAL A 94 2.47 -10.10 -2.86
CA VAL A 94 2.07 -10.14 -4.28
C VAL A 94 3.27 -10.43 -5.18
N HIS A 95 2.97 -10.97 -6.36
CA HIS A 95 3.95 -11.27 -7.38
C HIS A 95 3.50 -10.71 -8.72
N LEU A 96 4.45 -10.19 -9.50
CA LEU A 96 4.19 -9.79 -10.88
C LEU A 96 3.93 -11.03 -11.74
N VAL A 97 2.84 -11.02 -12.50
CA VAL A 97 2.57 -12.05 -13.53
C VAL A 97 3.48 -11.84 -14.73
N ASN A 98 3.67 -10.56 -15.10
CA ASN A 98 4.48 -10.12 -16.23
C ASN A 98 5.47 -9.04 -15.81
N TYR A 99 6.47 -8.79 -16.65
CA TYR A 99 7.51 -7.78 -16.39
C TYR A 99 7.27 -6.51 -17.19
N ASP A 100 6.04 -6.01 -17.12
CA ASP A 100 5.55 -4.89 -17.92
C ASP A 100 5.95 -3.52 -17.35
N ILE A 101 6.59 -3.50 -16.17
CA ILE A 101 7.10 -2.31 -15.48
C ILE A 101 8.63 -2.32 -15.38
N PRO A 102 9.29 -1.15 -15.26
CA PRO A 102 10.69 -1.09 -14.89
C PRO A 102 10.96 -1.85 -13.60
N LEU A 103 12.01 -2.67 -13.61
CA LEU A 103 12.37 -3.57 -12.51
C LEU A 103 13.46 -3.00 -11.59
N ASP A 104 13.85 -1.74 -11.80
CA ASP A 104 14.77 -1.00 -10.95
C ASP A 104 14.53 0.51 -11.07
N GLY A 105 15.06 1.27 -10.11
CA GLY A 105 14.99 2.73 -10.09
C GLY A 105 13.59 3.27 -9.80
N VAL A 106 13.31 4.45 -10.35
CA VAL A 106 12.05 5.18 -10.20
C VAL A 106 11.32 5.18 -11.54
N PHE A 107 10.02 4.99 -11.51
CA PHE A 107 9.17 5.13 -12.69
C PHE A 107 7.83 5.79 -12.36
N HIS A 108 7.15 6.22 -13.42
CA HIS A 108 5.88 6.92 -13.33
C HIS A 108 4.73 5.94 -13.56
N GLY A 109 3.76 5.99 -12.66
CA GLY A 109 2.42 5.49 -12.90
C GLY A 109 1.43 6.65 -12.96
N TYR A 110 0.17 6.34 -13.19
CA TYR A 110 -0.89 7.33 -13.07
C TYR A 110 -2.21 6.68 -12.68
N ASP A 111 -3.00 7.40 -11.90
CA ASP A 111 -4.37 7.03 -11.60
C ASP A 111 -5.35 7.98 -12.28
N GLY A 112 -6.49 7.45 -12.72
CA GLY A 112 -7.60 8.17 -13.32
C GLY A 112 -8.69 8.44 -12.28
N LEU A 113 -8.58 9.54 -11.55
CA LEU A 113 -9.58 9.97 -10.56
C LEU A 113 -10.38 11.17 -11.09
N ASP A 114 -11.71 11.03 -11.18
CA ASP A 114 -12.64 12.08 -11.62
C ASP A 114 -12.25 12.74 -12.96
N ASP A 115 -11.91 11.93 -13.97
CA ASP A 115 -11.40 12.36 -15.29
C ASP A 115 -10.10 13.20 -15.24
N LYS A 116 -9.38 13.17 -14.11
CA LYS A 116 -8.07 13.81 -13.95
C LYS A 116 -6.99 12.75 -13.75
N ARG A 117 -5.91 12.92 -14.50
CA ARG A 117 -4.69 12.14 -14.32
C ARG A 117 -3.95 12.63 -13.09
N ILE A 118 -3.71 11.74 -12.14
CA ILE A 118 -2.82 11.96 -11.00
C ILE A 118 -1.53 11.20 -11.26
N ASP A 119 -0.41 11.93 -11.41
CA ASP A 119 0.90 11.30 -11.58
C ASP A 119 1.39 10.74 -10.26
N LEU A 120 1.76 9.46 -10.28
CA LEU A 120 2.28 8.71 -9.14
C LEU A 120 3.72 8.30 -9.42
N TYR A 121 4.56 8.30 -8.39
CA TYR A 121 5.95 7.86 -8.49
C TYR A 121 6.14 6.57 -7.71
N PHE A 122 6.72 5.60 -8.38
CA PHE A 122 7.03 4.29 -7.82
C PHE A 122 8.52 4.04 -7.87
N CYS A 123 9.02 3.31 -6.88
CA CYS A 123 10.45 3.18 -6.65
C CYS A 123 10.78 1.82 -6.03
N TRP A 124 11.80 1.18 -6.60
CA TRP A 124 12.37 -0.03 -6.03
C TRP A 124 13.39 0.36 -4.96
N VAL A 125 13.11 -0.02 -3.71
CA VAL A 125 13.95 0.29 -2.55
C VAL A 125 14.57 -1.00 -2.00
N PRO A 126 15.89 -1.08 -1.81
CA PRO A 126 16.52 -2.19 -1.12
C PRO A 126 15.89 -2.46 0.25
N LEU A 127 15.61 -3.72 0.58
CA LEU A 127 15.07 -4.10 1.89
C LEU A 127 16.00 -3.73 3.04
N GLU A 128 17.31 -3.63 2.79
CA GLU A 128 18.28 -3.16 3.79
C GLU A 128 18.07 -1.69 4.19
N ASP A 129 17.64 -0.83 3.26
CA ASP A 129 17.41 0.60 3.50
C ASP A 129 16.21 0.83 4.43
N LEU A 130 15.23 -0.08 4.42
CA LEU A 130 14.07 -0.06 5.32
C LEU A 130 14.46 -0.18 6.80
N LYS A 131 15.67 -0.66 7.12
CA LYS A 131 16.12 -0.82 8.51
C LYS A 131 16.50 0.50 9.17
N ASN A 132 17.02 1.46 8.42
CA ASN A 132 17.67 2.64 9.00
C ASN A 132 17.38 3.96 8.27
N ASP A 133 17.22 3.92 6.94
CA ASP A 133 17.35 5.11 6.11
C ASP A 133 16.03 5.53 5.43
N VAL A 134 15.11 4.58 5.26
CA VAL A 134 13.84 4.80 4.56
C VAL A 134 12.64 4.60 5.50
N LYS A 135 11.83 5.64 5.64
CA LYS A 135 10.55 5.57 6.35
C LYS A 135 9.46 5.08 5.41
N VAL A 136 8.90 3.93 5.74
CA VAL A 136 7.72 3.35 5.08
C VAL A 136 6.58 3.35 6.09
N TYR A 137 5.41 3.87 5.70
CA TYR A 137 4.23 3.83 6.57
C TYR A 137 3.25 2.71 6.21
N PRO A 138 2.65 2.07 7.24
CA PRO A 138 2.93 2.25 8.67
C PRO A 138 4.28 1.61 9.08
N GLN A 139 5.04 2.28 9.95
CA GLN A 139 6.39 1.83 10.33
C GLN A 139 6.36 0.48 11.05
N GLU A 140 5.28 0.20 11.79
CA GLU A 140 5.07 -1.05 12.51
C GLU A 140 4.95 -2.27 11.58
N LEU A 141 4.68 -2.08 10.29
CA LEU A 141 4.66 -3.16 9.31
C LEU A 141 6.08 -3.61 8.91
N VAL A 142 7.06 -2.70 8.95
CA VAL A 142 8.42 -2.93 8.41
C VAL A 142 9.10 -4.17 9.00
N PRO A 143 9.09 -4.43 10.33
CA PRO A 143 9.70 -5.63 10.87
C PRO A 143 9.13 -6.94 10.27
N TYR A 144 7.84 -6.96 9.94
CA TYR A 144 7.18 -8.13 9.38
C TYR A 144 7.43 -8.30 7.87
N ILE A 145 7.78 -7.21 7.17
CA ILE A 145 8.27 -7.27 5.79
C ILE A 145 9.69 -7.86 5.77
N LEU A 146 10.55 -7.42 6.69
CA LEU A 146 11.96 -7.82 6.74
C LEU A 146 12.15 -9.24 7.28
N GLU A 147 11.30 -9.65 8.22
CA GLU A 147 11.32 -10.97 8.84
C GLU A 147 9.93 -11.60 8.79
N PRO A 148 9.49 -12.11 7.61
CA PRO A 148 8.16 -12.67 7.44
C PRO A 148 7.93 -13.88 8.36
N LYS A 149 6.81 -13.84 9.09
CA LYS A 149 6.33 -14.96 9.90
C LYS A 149 5.41 -15.86 9.07
N LYS A 150 5.26 -17.12 9.50
CA LYS A 150 4.29 -18.05 8.89
C LYS A 150 2.83 -17.70 9.22
N GLU A 151 2.61 -16.96 10.29
CA GLU A 151 1.29 -16.59 10.80
C GLU A 151 0.91 -15.19 10.32
N ILE A 152 -0.39 -14.95 10.16
CA ILE A 152 -0.92 -13.62 9.88
C ILE A 152 -0.69 -12.74 11.11
N VAL A 153 -0.11 -11.57 10.90
CA VAL A 153 0.19 -10.63 11.98
C VAL A 153 -0.92 -9.60 12.12
N HIS A 154 -1.28 -9.27 13.35
CA HIS A 154 -2.03 -8.05 13.66
C HIS A 154 -1.09 -7.01 14.25
N PHE A 155 -1.23 -5.75 13.85
CA PHE A 155 -0.51 -4.64 14.45
C PHE A 155 -1.40 -3.40 14.59
N VAL A 156 -1.01 -2.52 15.52
CA VAL A 156 -1.66 -1.24 15.76
C VAL A 156 -0.63 -0.13 15.54
N SER A 157 -0.98 0.89 14.77
CA SER A 157 -0.17 2.09 14.55
C SER A 157 -0.95 3.31 15.00
N LYS A 158 -0.46 4.05 16.01
CA LYS A 158 -1.11 5.25 16.54
C LYS A 158 -0.21 6.47 16.34
N GLN A 159 -0.56 7.30 15.37
CA GLN A 159 0.15 8.53 15.02
C GLN A 159 -0.53 9.79 15.56
N ILE A 160 -1.65 9.61 16.28
CA ILE A 160 -2.45 10.64 16.96
C ILE A 160 -2.71 10.24 18.41
#